data_AF-A0A7F8RIZ4-F1
#
_entry.id   AF-A0A7F8RIZ4-F1
#
_cell.length_a   1.000
_cell.length_b   1.000
_cell.length_c   1.000
_cell.angle_alpha   90.00
_cell.angle_beta   90.00
_cell.angle_gamma   90.00
#
_symmetry.space_group_name_H-M   'P 1'
#
loop_
_entity.id
_entity.type
_entity.pdbx_description
1 polymer ?
#
loop_
_entity_poly.entity_id
_entity_poly.type
_entity_poly.pdbx_seq_one_letter_code
_entity_poly.pdbx_strand_id
1 'polypeptide(L)'
;MSKKETASDTDVVFFLQTLETMDTGKPFLHAFFIDLEGCIKTLRYFAGWADKIQGRTIPTDDNVVCFTRHEPIGVCGAITPVGFPPGVVNIVPGFGPTVGAAISSHPQISKIAFTGSTEVGKLVKEAASRSNLKRVTLELGGKNPCIVCADADLDLAVECAHQGVFFNQGQCCTAASRVFVEEQIYAEFVRRSVEYAKKRPVGDPFDVRTEQGPQVTY
;
A
#
# COMPACT_ATOMS: atom_id res chain seq x y z
N MET A 1 -17.27 -39.16 -8.06
CA MET A 1 -17.34 -37.69 -7.95
C MET A 1 -16.83 -37.30 -6.57
N SER A 2 -15.58 -36.82 -6.48
CA SER A 2 -15.03 -36.31 -5.23
C SER A 2 -15.68 -34.95 -4.94
N LYS A 3 -16.36 -34.83 -3.79
CA LYS A 3 -16.82 -33.53 -3.27
C LYS A 3 -15.56 -32.74 -2.92
N LYS A 4 -15.28 -31.65 -3.64
CA LYS A 4 -14.29 -30.67 -3.18
C LYS A 4 -14.84 -30.08 -1.88
N GLU A 5 -14.23 -30.45 -0.75
CA GLU A 5 -14.40 -29.70 0.50
C GLU A 5 -14.00 -28.26 0.23
N THR A 6 -14.94 -27.34 0.44
CA THR A 6 -14.68 -25.91 0.39
C THR A 6 -14.13 -25.53 1.76
N ALA A 7 -12.93 -24.97 1.81
CA ALA A 7 -12.32 -24.47 3.04
C ALA A 7 -13.28 -23.46 3.70
N SER A 8 -13.36 -23.45 5.04
CA SER A 8 -14.18 -22.47 5.73
C SER A 8 -13.59 -21.06 5.54
N ASP A 9 -14.41 -20.01 5.66
CA ASP A 9 -13.94 -18.62 5.55
C ASP A 9 -12.76 -18.33 6.49
N THR A 10 -12.78 -18.94 7.68
CA THR A 10 -11.70 -18.87 8.67
C THR A 10 -10.41 -19.52 8.17
N ASP A 11 -10.49 -20.69 7.51
CA ASP A 11 -9.32 -21.40 6.99
C ASP A 11 -8.62 -20.60 5.89
N VAL A 12 -9.41 -19.94 5.02
CA VAL A 12 -8.86 -19.07 3.96
C VAL A 12 -8.15 -17.87 4.56
N VAL A 13 -8.73 -17.25 5.60
CA VAL A 13 -8.12 -16.13 6.31
C VAL A 13 -6.76 -16.51 6.89
N PHE A 14 -6.68 -17.60 7.66
CA PHE A 14 -5.40 -18.06 8.23
C PHE A 14 -4.37 -18.43 7.15
N PHE A 15 -4.82 -19.07 6.08
CA PHE A 15 -3.96 -19.44 4.96
C PHE A 15 -3.31 -18.22 4.31
N LEU A 16 -4.09 -17.18 4.00
CA LEU A 16 -3.57 -15.95 3.38
C LEU A 16 -2.53 -15.26 4.27
N GLN A 17 -2.76 -15.20 5.58
CA GLN A 17 -1.83 -14.53 6.51
C GLN A 17 -0.55 -15.31 6.73
N THR A 18 -0.66 -16.63 6.73
CA THR A 18 0.51 -17.50 6.80
C THR A 18 1.39 -17.29 5.58
N LEU A 19 0.80 -17.26 4.37
CA LEU A 19 1.54 -16.99 3.14
C LEU A 19 2.19 -15.60 3.14
N GLU A 20 1.43 -14.56 3.50
CA GLU A 20 1.96 -13.18 3.58
C GLU A 20 3.15 -13.09 4.54
N THR A 21 3.05 -13.73 5.70
CA THR A 21 4.12 -13.79 6.71
C THR A 21 5.36 -14.52 6.18
N MET A 22 5.17 -15.67 5.52
CA MET A 22 6.27 -16.45 4.94
C MET A 22 6.99 -15.70 3.81
N ASP A 23 6.24 -15.00 2.97
CA ASP A 23 6.78 -14.35 1.76
C ASP A 23 7.46 -13.03 2.10
N THR A 24 6.91 -12.26 3.05
CA THR A 24 7.38 -10.89 3.35
C THR A 24 8.24 -10.80 4.61
N GLY A 25 8.15 -11.79 5.51
CA GLY A 25 8.82 -11.78 6.79
C GLY A 25 8.22 -10.82 7.84
N LYS A 26 7.06 -10.21 7.59
CA LYS A 26 6.39 -9.39 8.61
C LYS A 26 5.80 -10.27 9.73
N PRO A 27 5.75 -9.81 11.00
CA PRO A 27 5.12 -10.57 12.07
C PRO A 27 3.68 -10.98 11.75
N PHE A 28 3.32 -12.23 12.07
CA PHE A 28 2.02 -12.82 11.73
C PHE A 28 0.83 -12.00 12.25
N LEU A 29 0.93 -11.49 13.48
CA LEU A 29 -0.13 -10.67 14.08
C LEU A 29 -0.32 -9.35 13.33
N HIS A 30 0.74 -8.76 12.76
CA HIS A 30 0.61 -7.56 11.93
C HIS A 30 -0.10 -7.89 10.61
N ALA A 31 0.31 -8.96 9.92
CA ALA A 31 -0.36 -9.40 8.70
C ALA A 31 -1.87 -9.60 8.96
N PHE A 32 -2.19 -10.34 10.04
CA PHE A 32 -3.56 -10.70 10.38
C PHE A 32 -4.44 -9.52 10.78
N PHE A 33 -4.00 -8.70 11.74
CA PHE A 33 -4.85 -7.63 12.30
C PHE A 33 -4.78 -6.32 11.53
N ILE A 34 -3.75 -6.11 10.71
CA ILE A 34 -3.55 -4.84 10.00
C ILE A 34 -3.82 -5.03 8.52
N ASP A 35 -3.09 -5.92 7.85
CA ASP A 35 -3.10 -5.99 6.39
C ASP A 35 -4.40 -6.62 5.87
N LEU A 36 -4.82 -7.73 6.46
CA LEU A 36 -6.06 -8.39 6.03
C LEU A 36 -7.29 -7.53 6.32
N GLU A 37 -7.37 -6.99 7.54
CA GLU A 37 -8.49 -6.13 7.91
C GLU A 37 -8.52 -4.87 7.03
N GLY A 38 -7.36 -4.28 6.76
CA GLY A 38 -7.19 -3.17 5.81
C GLY A 38 -7.66 -3.51 4.40
N CYS A 39 -7.27 -4.67 3.86
CA CYS A 39 -7.71 -5.17 2.55
C CYS A 39 -9.23 -5.32 2.50
N ILE A 40 -9.82 -5.99 3.49
CA ILE A 40 -11.26 -6.25 3.56
C ILE A 40 -12.03 -4.92 3.64
N LYS A 41 -11.61 -3.99 4.51
CA LYS A 41 -12.25 -2.67 4.65
C LYS A 41 -12.15 -1.86 3.37
N THR A 42 -10.99 -1.90 2.70
CA THR A 42 -10.77 -1.18 1.44
C THR A 42 -11.68 -1.70 0.33
N LEU A 43 -11.78 -3.02 0.17
CA LEU A 43 -12.69 -3.63 -0.81
C LEU A 43 -14.14 -3.26 -0.53
N ARG A 44 -14.58 -3.32 0.73
CA ARG A 44 -15.94 -2.92 1.13
C ARG A 44 -16.22 -1.45 0.86
N TYR A 45 -15.24 -0.57 1.13
CA TYR A 45 -15.34 0.85 0.85
C TYR A 45 -15.55 1.11 -0.65
N PHE A 46 -14.74 0.50 -1.52
CA PHE A 46 -14.88 0.68 -2.97
C PHE A 46 -16.12 0.00 -3.54
N ALA A 47 -16.58 -1.12 -2.97
CA ALA A 47 -17.88 -1.70 -3.32
C ALA A 47 -19.02 -0.70 -3.07
N GLY A 48 -18.94 0.09 -1.99
CA GLY A 48 -19.88 1.16 -1.69
C GLY A 48 -19.85 2.33 -2.68
N TRP A 49 -18.80 2.49 -3.48
CA TRP A 49 -18.71 3.54 -4.50
C TRP A 49 -19.20 3.12 -5.89
N ALA A 50 -19.36 1.82 -6.14
CA ALA A 50 -19.63 1.28 -7.48
C ALA A 50 -20.89 1.86 -8.15
N ASP A 51 -21.91 2.22 -7.37
CA ASP A 51 -23.18 2.81 -7.81
C ASP A 51 -23.28 4.33 -7.57
N LYS A 52 -22.19 4.97 -7.10
CA LYS A 52 -22.15 6.38 -6.68
C LYS A 52 -21.25 7.27 -7.54
N ILE A 53 -20.66 6.71 -8.60
CA ILE A 53 -19.88 7.51 -9.56
C ILE A 53 -20.84 8.22 -10.53
N GLN A 54 -21.18 9.47 -10.20
CA GLN A 54 -22.13 10.28 -10.94
C GLN A 54 -21.45 11.38 -11.75
N GLY A 55 -22.02 11.68 -12.91
CA GLY A 55 -21.68 12.87 -13.69
C GLY A 55 -22.37 14.12 -13.17
N ARG A 56 -22.38 15.19 -13.98
CA ARG A 56 -23.03 16.47 -13.64
C ARG A 56 -23.89 16.93 -14.79
N THR A 57 -25.00 17.59 -14.50
CA THR A 57 -25.65 18.49 -15.45
C THR A 57 -25.05 19.89 -15.26
N ILE A 58 -24.74 20.57 -16.35
CA ILE A 58 -24.06 21.86 -16.32
C ILE A 58 -25.00 22.90 -16.93
N PRO A 59 -25.35 23.98 -16.19
CA PRO A 59 -26.11 25.07 -16.77
C PRO A 59 -25.26 25.78 -17.82
N THR A 60 -25.80 25.91 -19.03
CA THR A 60 -25.18 26.59 -20.17
C THR A 60 -26.14 27.61 -20.76
N ASP A 61 -25.62 28.47 -21.64
CA ASP A 61 -26.45 29.40 -22.44
C ASP A 61 -27.51 28.66 -23.26
N ASP A 62 -28.49 29.42 -23.77
CA ASP A 62 -29.72 28.88 -24.34
C ASP A 62 -29.50 27.85 -25.47
N ASN A 63 -30.39 26.85 -25.51
CA ASN A 63 -30.52 25.79 -26.53
C ASN A 63 -29.47 24.67 -26.55
N VAL A 64 -28.73 24.44 -25.47
CA VAL A 64 -27.86 23.24 -25.34
C VAL A 64 -28.07 22.56 -23.99
N VAL A 65 -28.16 21.22 -24.00
CA VAL A 65 -28.09 20.41 -22.77
C VAL A 65 -26.66 19.93 -22.59
N CYS A 66 -26.00 20.37 -21.51
CA CYS A 66 -24.65 19.95 -21.17
C CYS A 66 -24.66 19.02 -19.96
N PHE A 67 -24.02 17.85 -20.09
CA PHE A 67 -23.80 16.94 -18.97
C PHE A 67 -22.49 16.18 -19.13
N THR A 68 -21.97 15.65 -18.02
CA THR A 68 -20.76 14.82 -18.00
C THR A 68 -21.09 13.37 -17.69
N ARG A 69 -20.24 12.46 -18.18
CA ARG A 69 -20.25 11.03 -17.83
C ARG A 69 -18.86 10.66 -17.31
N HIS A 70 -18.82 9.87 -16.25
CA HIS A 70 -17.59 9.31 -15.71
C HIS A 70 -17.50 7.85 -16.13
N GLU A 71 -16.92 7.60 -17.30
CA GLU A 71 -16.81 6.26 -17.86
C GLU A 71 -15.52 5.56 -17.40
N PRO A 72 -15.53 4.22 -17.25
CA PRO A 72 -14.31 3.46 -17.03
C PRO A 72 -13.30 3.72 -18.15
N ILE A 73 -12.04 3.87 -17.76
CA ILE A 73 -10.93 4.18 -18.66
C ILE A 73 -10.59 3.06 -19.66
N GLY A 74 -11.03 1.82 -19.41
CA GLY A 74 -10.65 0.63 -20.16
C GLY A 74 -9.67 -0.23 -19.38
N VAL A 75 -8.71 -0.85 -20.08
CA VAL A 75 -7.75 -1.79 -19.48
C VAL A 75 -6.76 -1.05 -18.57
N CYS A 76 -6.75 -1.42 -17.29
CA CYS A 76 -5.80 -0.92 -16.30
C CYS A 76 -4.75 -1.97 -15.99
N GLY A 77 -3.47 -1.61 -16.09
CA GLY A 77 -2.38 -2.41 -15.53
C GLY A 77 -2.26 -2.13 -14.04
N ALA A 78 -2.43 -3.17 -13.22
CA ALA A 78 -2.22 -3.17 -11.77
C ALA A 78 -1.58 -4.50 -11.35
N ILE A 79 -0.82 -4.51 -10.27
CA ILE A 79 -0.09 -5.69 -9.77
C ILE A 79 -0.65 -6.04 -8.38
N THR A 80 -1.54 -7.02 -8.27
CA THR A 80 -2.20 -7.42 -7.00
C THR A 80 -2.74 -8.88 -7.02
N PRO A 81 -3.06 -9.53 -5.86
CA PRO A 81 -3.71 -10.86 -5.74
C PRO A 81 -5.24 -10.93 -6.04
N VAL A 82 -5.80 -12.15 -6.13
CA VAL A 82 -6.95 -12.60 -6.98
C VAL A 82 -8.35 -12.68 -6.36
N GLY A 83 -9.39 -12.70 -7.22
CA GLY A 83 -10.76 -13.14 -6.91
C GLY A 83 -11.90 -12.70 -7.87
N PHE A 84 -11.70 -12.63 -9.20
CA PHE A 84 -12.64 -11.96 -10.13
C PHE A 84 -13.12 -12.84 -11.30
N PRO A 85 -14.23 -12.49 -11.99
CA PRO A 85 -14.66 -13.20 -13.20
C PRO A 85 -13.54 -13.28 -14.25
N PRO A 86 -13.50 -14.35 -15.08
CA PRO A 86 -12.45 -14.51 -16.08
C PRO A 86 -12.27 -13.27 -16.95
N GLY A 87 -11.03 -12.77 -17.03
CA GLY A 87 -10.66 -11.61 -17.82
C GLY A 87 -10.86 -10.24 -17.15
N VAL A 88 -11.58 -10.15 -16.03
CA VAL A 88 -11.79 -8.87 -15.31
C VAL A 88 -10.55 -8.47 -14.52
N VAL A 89 -9.93 -9.43 -13.82
CA VAL A 89 -8.63 -9.25 -13.17
C VAL A 89 -7.72 -10.38 -13.60
N ASN A 90 -6.54 -10.00 -14.08
CA ASN A 90 -5.52 -10.92 -14.56
C ASN A 90 -4.24 -10.62 -13.78
N ILE A 91 -3.65 -11.65 -13.18
CA ILE A 91 -2.44 -11.52 -12.37
C ILE A 91 -1.31 -12.24 -13.09
N VAL A 92 -0.25 -11.49 -13.37
CA VAL A 92 0.91 -11.99 -14.09
C VAL A 92 2.14 -11.75 -13.23
N PRO A 93 2.61 -12.75 -12.46
CA PRO A 93 3.82 -12.61 -11.68
C PRO A 93 5.05 -12.57 -12.59
N GLY A 94 6.09 -11.85 -12.15
CA GLY A 94 7.38 -11.81 -12.84
C GLY A 94 8.20 -10.58 -12.45
N PHE A 95 9.34 -10.41 -13.11
CA PHE A 95 10.30 -9.37 -12.77
C PHE A 95 9.97 -8.02 -13.41
N GLY A 96 10.41 -6.94 -12.76
CA GLY A 96 10.24 -5.57 -13.24
C GLY A 96 10.78 -5.34 -14.66
N PRO A 97 12.03 -5.72 -14.99
CA PRO A 97 12.61 -5.52 -16.32
C PRO A 97 11.89 -6.26 -17.46
N THR A 98 11.11 -7.30 -17.16
CA THR A 98 10.39 -8.09 -18.16
C THR A 98 8.90 -7.78 -18.13
N VAL A 99 8.18 -8.28 -17.13
CA VAL A 99 6.74 -8.13 -17.00
C VAL A 99 6.36 -6.66 -16.77
N GLY A 100 7.06 -5.98 -15.86
CA GLY A 100 6.80 -4.56 -15.57
C GLY A 100 7.03 -3.64 -16.78
N ALA A 101 8.13 -3.87 -17.52
CA ALA A 101 8.44 -3.14 -18.74
C ALA A 101 7.43 -3.40 -19.86
N ALA A 102 6.99 -4.65 -20.04
CA ALA A 102 5.97 -5.01 -21.00
C ALA A 102 4.64 -4.31 -20.69
N ILE A 103 4.19 -4.34 -19.43
CA ILE A 103 2.98 -3.63 -18.97
C ILE A 103 3.11 -2.12 -19.21
N SER A 104 4.26 -1.54 -18.87
CA SER A 104 4.51 -0.09 -18.98
C SER A 104 4.43 0.45 -20.39
N SER A 105 4.91 -0.33 -21.36
CA SER A 105 4.98 0.03 -22.77
C SER A 105 3.80 -0.49 -23.62
N HIS A 106 2.94 -1.36 -23.08
CA HIS A 106 1.89 -2.00 -23.88
C HIS A 106 0.91 -0.99 -24.50
N PRO A 107 0.64 -1.04 -25.82
CA PRO A 107 -0.17 -0.04 -26.52
C PRO A 107 -1.67 -0.12 -26.18
N GLN A 108 -2.16 -1.28 -25.72
CA GLN A 108 -3.58 -1.47 -25.38
C GLN A 108 -3.90 -1.22 -23.90
N ILE A 109 -2.89 -0.99 -23.05
CA ILE A 109 -3.13 -0.62 -21.66
C ILE A 109 -3.47 0.88 -21.62
N SER A 110 -4.63 1.20 -21.05
CA SER A 110 -5.19 2.56 -21.05
C SER A 110 -4.74 3.39 -19.84
N LYS A 111 -4.37 2.72 -18.73
CA LYS A 111 -3.80 3.33 -17.53
C LYS A 111 -2.88 2.40 -16.77
N ILE A 112 -1.91 3.01 -16.09
CA ILE A 112 -1.04 2.35 -15.12
C ILE A 112 -1.14 3.03 -13.77
N ALA A 113 -1.18 2.19 -12.73
CA ALA A 113 -0.88 2.57 -11.36
C ALA A 113 0.36 1.80 -10.93
N PHE A 114 1.36 2.50 -10.39
CA PHE A 114 2.60 1.90 -9.92
C PHE A 114 2.93 2.40 -8.52
N THR A 115 3.26 1.45 -7.64
CA THR A 115 3.80 1.73 -6.30
C THR A 115 5.19 1.11 -6.20
N GLY A 116 6.19 1.90 -5.80
CA GLY A 116 7.57 1.40 -5.69
C GLY A 116 8.61 2.50 -5.64
N SER A 117 9.82 2.22 -6.14
CA SER A 117 10.91 3.19 -6.08
C SER A 117 10.67 4.38 -7.01
N THR A 118 11.14 5.56 -6.59
CA THR A 118 11.05 6.78 -7.41
C THR A 118 11.80 6.65 -8.73
N GLU A 119 12.91 5.90 -8.73
CA GLU A 119 13.69 5.59 -9.93
C GLU A 119 12.85 4.81 -10.95
N VAL A 120 12.21 3.72 -10.54
CA VAL A 120 11.36 2.92 -11.43
C VAL A 120 10.11 3.69 -11.83
N GLY A 121 9.53 4.49 -10.94
CA GLY A 121 8.39 5.36 -11.26
C GLY A 121 8.66 6.30 -12.44
N LYS A 122 9.89 6.83 -12.55
CA LYS A 122 10.31 7.64 -13.70
C LYS A 122 10.33 6.81 -14.99
N LEU A 123 10.88 5.58 -14.94
CA LEU A 123 10.92 4.66 -16.08
C LEU A 123 9.50 4.28 -16.55
N VAL A 124 8.59 4.01 -15.61
CA VAL A 124 7.18 3.73 -15.91
C VAL A 124 6.53 4.92 -16.61
N LYS A 125 6.74 6.14 -16.09
CA LYS A 125 6.17 7.36 -16.69
C LYS A 125 6.73 7.61 -18.10
N GLU A 126 8.01 7.39 -18.30
CA GLU A 126 8.66 7.52 -19.60
C GLU A 126 8.13 6.49 -20.61
N ALA A 127 8.06 5.22 -20.22
CA ALA A 127 7.53 4.15 -21.06
C ALA A 127 6.06 4.39 -21.45
N ALA A 128 5.25 4.84 -20.49
CA ALA A 128 3.86 5.25 -20.74
C ALA A 128 3.79 6.42 -21.74
N SER A 129 4.66 7.42 -21.59
CA SER A 129 4.72 8.57 -22.49
C SER A 129 5.13 8.19 -23.91
N ARG A 130 6.13 7.32 -24.07
CA ARG A 130 6.66 6.90 -25.38
C ARG A 130 5.72 5.97 -26.14
N SER A 131 4.89 5.21 -25.43
CA SER A 131 4.05 4.17 -26.05
C SER A 131 2.72 4.72 -26.57
N ASN A 132 1.85 5.18 -25.68
CA ASN A 132 0.47 5.57 -26.05
C ASN A 132 -0.10 6.70 -25.17
N LEU A 133 0.75 7.43 -24.44
CA LEU A 133 0.35 8.50 -23.51
C LEU A 133 -0.69 8.04 -22.48
N LYS A 134 -0.69 6.75 -22.11
CA LYS A 134 -1.60 6.19 -21.09
C LYS A 134 -1.52 6.97 -19.78
N ARG A 135 -2.65 7.05 -19.07
CA ARG A 135 -2.73 7.77 -17.79
C ARG A 135 -1.87 7.05 -16.74
N VAL A 136 -1.15 7.80 -15.91
CA VAL A 136 -0.23 7.23 -14.91
C VAL A 136 -0.51 7.82 -13.53
N THR A 137 -0.63 6.95 -12.53
CA THR A 137 -0.59 7.28 -11.10
C THR A 137 0.63 6.61 -10.48
N LEU A 138 1.40 7.33 -9.67
CA LEU A 138 2.63 6.84 -9.05
C LEU A 138 2.59 7.10 -7.54
N GLU A 139 2.78 6.06 -6.73
CA GLU A 139 2.98 6.14 -5.28
C GLU A 139 4.42 5.71 -4.98
N LEU A 140 5.26 6.65 -4.57
CA LEU A 140 6.72 6.47 -4.56
C LEU A 140 7.31 6.59 -3.16
N GLY A 141 8.62 6.45 -3.04
CA GLY A 141 9.32 6.58 -1.77
C GLY A 141 9.25 7.99 -1.19
N GLY A 142 9.25 8.08 0.15
CA GLY A 142 9.26 9.34 0.89
C GLY A 142 10.42 9.44 1.88
N LYS A 143 10.63 10.65 2.41
CA LYS A 143 11.52 10.92 3.56
C LYS A 143 10.76 11.76 4.58
N ASN A 144 9.71 11.17 5.14
CA ASN A 144 8.65 11.91 5.81
C ASN A 144 9.11 12.48 7.15
N PRO A 145 8.78 13.76 7.44
CA PRO A 145 9.06 14.39 8.72
C PRO A 145 7.99 14.03 9.76
N CYS A 146 8.40 13.86 11.01
CA CYS A 146 7.57 13.97 12.21
C CYS A 146 8.10 15.14 13.01
N ILE A 147 7.25 16.07 13.45
CA ILE A 147 7.65 17.27 14.18
C ILE A 147 7.01 17.22 15.57
N VAL A 148 7.84 17.29 16.61
CA VAL A 148 7.44 17.21 18.01
C VAL A 148 7.76 18.54 18.70
N CYS A 149 6.71 19.32 18.94
CA CYS A 149 6.77 20.58 19.67
C CYS A 149 6.94 20.35 21.18
N ALA A 150 7.47 21.32 21.91
CA ALA A 150 7.76 21.22 23.34
C ALA A 150 6.52 21.03 24.23
N ASP A 151 5.34 21.42 23.73
CA ASP A 151 4.05 21.26 24.38
C ASP A 151 3.34 19.93 24.03
N ALA A 152 3.95 19.09 23.19
CA ALA A 152 3.41 17.77 22.87
C ALA A 152 3.41 16.86 24.10
N ASP A 153 2.45 15.94 24.15
CA ASP A 153 2.51 14.80 25.06
C ASP A 153 3.74 13.96 24.70
N LEU A 154 4.75 13.99 25.57
CA LEU A 154 6.06 13.40 25.30
C LEU A 154 5.99 11.87 25.19
N ASP A 155 5.14 11.22 25.98
CA ASP A 155 5.00 9.76 25.96
C ASP A 155 4.35 9.30 24.67
N LEU A 156 3.24 9.94 24.29
CA LEU A 156 2.57 9.68 23.03
C LEU A 156 3.47 10.00 21.82
N ALA A 157 4.21 11.11 21.88
CA ALA A 157 5.11 11.50 20.79
C ALA A 157 6.22 10.48 20.56
N VAL A 158 6.83 9.94 21.64
CA VAL A 158 7.85 8.90 21.54
C VAL A 158 7.26 7.62 20.95
N GLU A 159 6.10 7.19 21.44
CA GLU A 159 5.43 5.98 20.93
C GLU A 159 5.07 6.11 19.44
N CYS A 160 4.40 7.21 19.07
CA CYS A 160 4.00 7.45 17.68
C CYS A 160 5.20 7.58 16.74
N ALA A 161 6.28 8.27 17.16
CA ALA A 161 7.48 8.38 16.35
C ALA A 161 8.18 7.02 16.20
N HIS A 162 8.22 6.22 17.26
CA HIS A 162 8.78 4.87 17.23
C HIS A 162 8.00 3.96 16.27
N GLN A 163 6.68 3.86 16.43
CA GLN A 163 5.83 3.09 15.52
C GLN A 163 5.94 3.64 14.09
N GLY A 164 5.91 4.96 13.93
CA GLY A 164 5.98 5.61 12.62
C GLY A 164 7.22 5.28 11.81
N VAL A 165 8.35 4.93 12.44
CA VAL A 165 9.58 4.55 11.71
C VAL A 165 9.87 3.04 11.72
N PHE A 166 9.50 2.31 12.77
CA PHE A 166 9.80 0.87 12.88
C PHE A 166 8.67 -0.05 12.42
N PHE A 167 7.46 0.48 12.19
CA PHE A 167 6.37 -0.28 11.59
C PHE A 167 6.80 -0.93 10.28
N ASN A 168 6.41 -2.19 10.08
CA ASN A 168 6.79 -3.02 8.93
C ASN A 168 8.32 -3.03 8.69
N GLN A 169 9.11 -3.05 9.76
CA GLN A 169 10.58 -3.02 9.73
C GLN A 169 11.16 -1.78 9.03
N GLY A 170 10.40 -0.68 9.01
CA GLY A 170 10.74 0.54 8.29
C GLY A 170 10.54 0.46 6.77
N GLN A 171 10.01 -0.66 6.26
CA GLN A 171 9.70 -0.87 4.84
C GLN A 171 8.34 -0.25 4.51
N CYS A 172 8.23 1.06 4.69
CA CYS A 172 7.01 1.82 4.46
C CYS A 172 7.35 3.16 3.80
N CYS A 173 6.69 3.49 2.68
CA CYS A 173 6.93 4.75 1.97
C CYS A 173 6.60 5.98 2.81
N THR A 174 5.67 5.86 3.75
CA THR A 174 5.24 6.91 4.68
C THR A 174 5.99 6.90 6.01
N ALA A 175 7.06 6.11 6.16
CA ALA A 175 7.81 6.02 7.41
C ALA A 175 8.28 7.40 7.91
N ALA A 176 8.13 7.65 9.21
CA ALA A 176 8.55 8.86 9.94
C ALA A 176 10.07 8.91 10.11
N SER A 177 10.79 8.85 8.99
CA SER A 177 12.24 8.65 8.92
C SER A 177 13.08 9.89 9.24
N ARG A 178 12.45 11.01 9.57
CA ARG A 178 13.08 12.22 10.14
C ARG A 178 12.20 12.73 11.26
N VAL A 179 12.68 12.67 12.50
CA VAL A 179 11.95 13.20 13.66
C VAL A 179 12.63 14.48 14.11
N PHE A 180 11.95 15.61 13.98
CA PHE A 180 12.38 16.92 14.44
C PHE A 180 11.75 17.17 15.80
N VAL A 181 12.57 17.47 16.80
CA VAL A 181 12.12 17.64 18.18
C VAL A 181 12.62 18.98 18.69
N GLU A 182 11.74 19.73 19.34
CA GLU A 182 12.09 21.01 19.92
C GLU A 182 13.14 20.88 21.03
N GLU A 183 14.08 21.83 21.07
CA GLU A 183 15.29 21.75 21.89
C GLU A 183 15.01 21.47 23.36
N GLN A 184 13.95 22.07 23.93
CA GLN A 184 13.56 21.93 25.32
C GLN A 184 13.32 20.47 25.75
N ILE A 185 12.76 19.64 24.87
CA ILE A 185 12.40 18.25 25.15
C ILE A 185 13.30 17.23 24.44
N TYR A 186 14.23 17.69 23.59
CA TYR A 186 15.06 16.86 22.72
C TYR A 186 15.81 15.75 23.48
N ALA A 187 16.53 16.12 24.55
CA ALA A 187 17.38 15.18 25.28
C ALA A 187 16.57 14.02 25.88
N GLU A 188 15.42 14.34 26.47
CA GLU A 188 14.54 13.34 27.08
C GLU A 188 13.82 12.50 26.02
N PHE A 189 13.37 13.12 24.93
CA PHE A 189 12.79 12.40 23.79
C PHE A 189 13.74 11.36 23.23
N VAL A 190 15.01 11.74 23.01
CA VAL A 190 16.04 10.83 22.48
C VAL A 190 16.30 9.69 23.47
N ARG A 191 16.43 10.00 24.76
CA ARG A 191 16.64 8.99 25.81
C ARG A 191 15.52 7.93 25.80
N ARG A 192 14.25 8.35 25.85
CA ARG A 192 13.08 7.45 25.82
C ARG A 192 12.99 6.68 24.50
N SER A 193 13.24 7.34 23.37
CA SER A 193 13.23 6.70 22.05
C SER A 193 14.25 5.56 21.94
N VAL A 194 15.47 5.75 22.48
CA VAL A 194 16.51 4.71 22.51
C VAL A 194 16.11 3.55 23.41
N GLU A 195 15.52 3.83 24.58
CA GLU A 195 15.03 2.78 25.49
C GLU A 195 13.92 1.95 24.85
N TYR A 196 13.03 2.59 24.10
CA TYR A 196 11.96 1.93 23.35
C TYR A 196 12.54 1.02 22.27
N ALA A 197 13.47 1.53 21.46
CA ALA A 197 14.11 0.76 20.39
C ALA A 197 14.85 -0.49 20.89
N LYS A 198 15.51 -0.42 22.05
CA LYS A 198 16.22 -1.56 22.65
C LYS A 198 15.30 -2.69 23.11
N LYS A 199 14.02 -2.41 23.36
CA LYS A 199 13.04 -3.38 23.86
C LYS A 199 12.37 -4.18 22.75
N ARG A 200 12.50 -3.76 21.48
CA ARG A 200 11.80 -4.35 20.34
C ARG A 200 12.30 -5.77 20.05
N PRO A 201 11.48 -6.82 20.23
CA PRO A 201 11.91 -8.19 19.96
C PRO A 201 12.05 -8.44 18.46
N VAL A 202 13.26 -8.81 18.04
CA VAL A 202 13.58 -9.21 16.67
C VAL A 202 13.68 -10.73 16.62
N GLY A 203 12.98 -11.38 15.68
CA GLY A 203 12.94 -12.83 15.67
C GLY A 203 12.12 -13.44 14.54
N ASP A 204 11.76 -14.70 14.73
CA ASP A 204 10.86 -15.45 13.85
C ASP A 204 9.51 -14.72 13.77
N PRO A 205 9.02 -14.34 12.58
CA PRO A 205 7.75 -13.64 12.44
C PRO A 205 6.52 -14.45 12.87
N PHE A 206 6.65 -15.77 13.09
CA PHE A 206 5.59 -16.61 13.65
C PHE A 206 5.61 -16.68 15.19
N ASP A 207 6.67 -16.23 15.86
CA ASP A 207 6.64 -16.07 17.32
C ASP A 207 5.77 -14.86 17.67
N VAL A 208 4.73 -15.09 18.48
CA VAL A 208 3.77 -14.05 18.91
C VAL A 208 4.41 -12.90 19.70
N ARG A 209 5.64 -13.08 20.18
CA ARG A 209 6.43 -12.05 20.87
C ARG A 209 7.26 -11.20 19.93
N THR A 210 7.44 -11.62 18.67
CA THR A 210 8.23 -10.87 17.68
C THR A 210 7.47 -9.63 17.24
N GLU A 211 8.11 -8.47 17.38
CA GLU A 211 7.60 -7.21 16.83
C GLU A 211 8.29 -6.83 15.51
N GLN A 212 9.44 -7.43 15.22
CA GLN A 212 10.24 -7.12 14.04
C GLN A 212 10.80 -8.41 13.42
N GLY A 213 10.31 -8.74 12.23
CA GLY A 213 10.89 -9.82 11.41
C GLY A 213 12.09 -9.34 10.57
N PRO A 214 12.53 -10.13 9.58
CA PRO A 214 13.61 -9.73 8.67
C PRO A 214 13.20 -8.62 7.69
N GLN A 215 14.21 -8.11 6.98
CA GLN A 215 14.01 -7.28 5.77
C GLN A 215 13.76 -8.20 4.57
N VAL A 216 13.00 -7.73 3.58
CA VAL A 216 12.75 -8.49 2.34
C VAL A 216 13.89 -8.28 1.34
N THR A 217 14.14 -9.27 0.48
CA THR A 217 15.10 -9.20 -0.63
C THR A 217 14.41 -9.56 -1.95
N TYR A 218 14.84 -8.94 -3.05
CA TYR A 218 14.33 -9.17 -4.41
C TYR A 218 15.40 -9.73 -5.33
#